data_AF-A0A972GRY0-F1
#
_entry.id   AF-A0A972GRY0-F1
#
_cell.length_a   1.000
_cell.length_b   1.000
_cell.length_c   1.000
_cell.angle_alpha   90.00
_cell.angle_beta   90.00
_cell.angle_gamma   90.00
#
_symmetry.space_group_name_H-M   'P 1'
#
loop_
_entity.id
_entity.type
_entity.pdbx_description
1 polymer ?
#
loop_
_entity_poly.entity_id
_entity_poly.type
_entity_poly.pdbx_seq_one_letter_code
_entity_poly.pdbx_strand_id
1 'polypeptide(L)' 'MGTDNFAGGKIAGKFVKYNFSKNGANVAILGGIPGIVAGDQRLTGFKAGLEGSPNIKS' A
#
# COMPACT_ATOMS: atom_id res chain seq x y z
N MET A 1 -16.38 -3.00 16.63
CA MET A 1 -15.17 -3.79 16.36
C MET A 1 -14.86 -3.67 14.87
N GLY A 2 -13.68 -3.16 14.51
CA GLY A 2 -13.26 -2.97 13.13
C GLY A 2 -11.82 -3.43 12.93
N THR A 3 -11.41 -3.62 11.69
CA THR A 3 -10.04 -4.05 11.32
C THR A 3 -9.07 -2.88 11.40
N ASP A 4 -7.81 -3.13 11.77
CA ASP A 4 -6.72 -2.18 11.60
C ASP A 4 -6.42 -2.00 10.10
N ASN A 5 -6.99 -0.95 9.51
CA ASN A 5 -6.87 -0.62 8.11
C ASN A 5 -5.44 -0.25 7.70
N PHE A 6 -4.66 0.33 8.61
CA PHE A 6 -3.27 0.68 8.35
C PHE A 6 -2.41 -0.58 8.27
N ALA A 7 -2.54 -1.48 9.25
CA ALA A 7 -1.84 -2.76 9.22
C ALA A 7 -2.21 -3.59 7.97
N GLY A 8 -3.50 -3.62 7.61
CA GLY A 8 -3.96 -4.26 6.39
C GLY A 8 -3.32 -3.68 5.12
N GLY A 9 -3.29 -2.35 4.99
CA GLY A 9 -2.59 -1.67 3.89
C GLY A 9 -1.10 -2.02 3.86
N LYS A 10 -0.44 -2.00 5.03
CA LYS A 10 1.00 -2.30 5.15
C LYS A 10 1.36 -3.71 4.72
N ILE A 11 0.50 -4.70 5.00
CA ILE A 11 0.68 -6.07 4.53
C ILE A 11 0.59 -6.13 3.00
N ALA A 12 -0.38 -5.46 2.38
CA ALA A 12 -0.51 -5.41 0.93
C ALA A 12 0.71 -4.74 0.25
N GLY A 13 1.22 -3.64 0.81
CA GLY A 13 2.43 -2.98 0.31
C GLY A 13 3.66 -3.89 0.39
N LYS A 14 3.85 -4.58 1.53
CA LYS A 14 4.93 -5.57 1.70
C LYS A 14 4.84 -6.71 0.69
N PHE A 15 3.64 -7.18 0.38
CA PHE A 15 3.44 -8.23 -0.62
C PHE A 15 3.89 -7.76 -2.01
N VAL A 16 3.52 -6.55 -2.43
CA VAL A 16 3.98 -5.98 -3.70
C VAL A 16 5.50 -5.82 -3.71
N LYS A 17 6.07 -5.24 -2.65
CA LYS A 17 7.52 -5.10 -2.47
C LYS A 17 8.25 -6.45 -2.61
N TYR A 18 7.76 -7.48 -1.94
CA TYR A 18 8.36 -8.82 -1.97
C TYR A 18 8.40 -9.39 -3.40
N ASN A 19 7.31 -9.25 -4.16
CA ASN A 19 7.20 -9.85 -5.49
C ASN A 19 7.90 -9.04 -6.60
N PHE A 20 7.95 -7.71 -6.48
CA PHE A 20 8.35 -6.84 -7.60
C PHE A 20 9.62 -6.02 -7.37
N SER A 21 10.22 -6.06 -6.17
CA SER A 21 11.44 -5.29 -5.86
C SER A 21 12.68 -5.62 -6.71
N LYS A 22 12.71 -6.75 -7.43
CA LYS A 22 13.84 -7.07 -8.33
C LYS A 22 13.72 -6.41 -9.70
N ASN A 23 12.53 -6.44 -10.29
CA ASN A 23 12.29 -5.97 -11.65
C ASN A 23 11.67 -4.56 -11.70
N GLY A 24 11.24 -4.04 -10.55
CA GLY A 24 10.44 -2.81 -10.46
C GLY A 24 9.00 -3.03 -10.91
N ALA A 25 8.14 -2.07 -10.57
CA ALA A 25 6.75 -2.06 -11.01
C ALA A 25 6.17 -0.64 -10.98
N ASN A 26 5.27 -0.36 -11.92
CA ASN A 26 4.34 0.76 -11.81
C ASN A 26 3.02 0.21 -11.25
N VAL A 27 2.56 0.76 -10.15
CA VAL A 27 1.41 0.28 -9.39
C VAL A 27 0.30 1.32 -9.49
N ALA A 28 -0.85 0.95 -10.03
CA ALA A 28 -2.05 1.75 -9.94
C ALA A 28 -2.82 1.38 -8.66
N ILE A 29 -3.19 2.37 -7.85
CA ILE A 29 -4.00 2.16 -6.65
C ILE A 29 -5.42 2.63 -6.93
N LEU A 30 -6.38 1.71 -6.88
CA LEU A 30 -7.80 2.03 -6.97
C LEU A 30 -8.36 2.26 -5.56
N GLY A 31 -8.48 3.53 -5.20
CA GLY A 31 -8.99 3.97 -3.88
C GLY A 31 -10.51 3.93 -3.78
N GLY A 32 -11.01 4.05 -2.54
CA GLY A 32 -12.42 4.32 -2.27
C GLY A 32 -12.73 5.83 -2.34
N ILE A 33 -13.81 6.25 -1.69
CA ILE A 33 -14.17 7.68 -1.58
C ILE A 33 -13.07 8.42 -0.78
N PRO A 34 -12.47 9.49 -1.32
CA PRO A 34 -11.46 10.27 -0.60
C PRO A 34 -11.97 10.85 0.72
N GLY A 35 -11.13 10.86 1.76
CA GLY A 35 -11.48 11.38 3.09
C GLY A 35 -12.19 10.38 4.00
N ILE A 36 -12.49 9.18 3.51
CA ILE A 36 -12.94 8.08 4.37
C ILE A 36 -11.72 7.49 5.09
N VAL A 37 -11.68 7.69 6.41
CA VAL A 37 -10.56 7.30 7.29
C VAL A 37 -10.06 5.88 7.02
N ALA A 38 -10.95 4.90 6.85
CA ALA A 38 -10.56 3.52 6.57
C ALA A 38 -9.85 3.36 5.21
N GLY A 39 -10.29 4.09 4.18
CA GLY A 39 -9.65 4.12 2.86
C GLY A 39 -8.28 4.79 2.92
N ASP A 40 -8.20 5.94 3.58
CA ASP A 40 -6.96 6.70 3.73
C ASP A 40 -5.92 5.93 4.55
N GLN A 41 -6.34 5.20 5.58
CA GLN A 41 -5.49 4.31 6.37
C GLN A 41 -4.93 3.15 5.53
N ARG A 42 -5.75 2.53 4.66
CA ARG A 42 -5.27 1.47 3.74
C ARG A 42 -4.25 2.02 2.75
N LEU A 43 -4.53 3.20 2.17
CA LEU A 43 -3.61 3.86 1.23
C LEU A 43 -2.27 4.21 1.90
N THR A 44 -2.33 4.82 3.08
CA THR A 44 -1.13 5.20 3.84
C THR A 44 -0.33 3.97 4.28
N GLY A 45 -1.03 2.94 4.78
CA GLY A 45 -0.41 1.66 5.13
C GLY A 45 0.28 1.01 3.94
N PHE A 46 -0.38 0.98 2.77
CA PHE A 46 0.20 0.45 1.54
C PHE A 46 1.50 1.15 1.16
N LYS A 47 1.51 2.49 1.15
CA LYS A 47 2.71 3.29 0.88
C LYS A 47 3.83 3.00 1.89
N ALA A 48 3.50 2.90 3.18
CA ALA A 48 4.47 2.53 4.21
C ALA A 48 5.06 1.11 4.00
N GLY A 49 4.29 0.19 3.43
CA GLY A 49 4.77 -1.15 3.06
C GLY A 49 5.76 -1.17 1.89
N LEU A 50 5.76 -0.12 1.06
CA LEU A 50 6.64 0.05 -0.11
C LEU A 50 7.93 0.82 0.20
N GLU A 51 8.07 1.41 1.39
CA GLU A 51 9.27 2.19 1.75
C GLU A 51 10.58 1.41 1.50
N GLY A 52 11.60 2.11 1.00
CA GLY A 52 12.88 1.51 0.62
C GLY A 52 12.82 0.65 -0.65
N SER A 53 11.82 0.84 -1.52
CA SER A 53 11.75 0.21 -2.85
C SER A 53 11.65 1.26 -3.96
N PRO A 54 12.76 1.94 -4.30
CA PRO A 54 12.76 3.08 -5.23
C PRO A 54 12.36 2.71 -6.67
N ASN A 55 12.39 1.42 -7.02
CA ASN A 55 11.98 0.90 -8.31
C ASN A 55 10.49 0.51 -8.37
N ILE A 56 9.74 0.65 -7.27
CA ILE A 56 8.30 0.54 -7.26
C ILE A 56 7.72 1.95 -7.22
N LYS A 57 6.95 2.31 -8.24
CA LYS A 57 6.29 3.61 -8.36
C LYS A 57 4.79 3.40 -8.18
N SER A 58 4.18 4.12 -7.24
CA SER A 58 2.76 3.99 -6.86
C SER A 58 2.09 5.33 -6.73
#